data_AF-A0A1I6QTX6-F1
#
_entry.id   AF-A0A1I6QTX6-F1
#
_cell.length_a   1.000
_cell.length_b   1.000
_cell.length_c   1.000
_cell.angle_alpha   90.00
_cell.angle_beta   90.00
_cell.angle_gamma   90.00
#
_symmetry.space_group_name_H-M   'P 1'
#
loop_
_entity.id
_entity.type
_entity.pdbx_description
1 polymer ?
#
loop_
_entity_poly.entity_id
_entity_poly.type
_entity_poly.pdbx_seq_one_letter_code
_entity_poly.pdbx_strand_id
1 'polypeptide(L)'
;MPPIDPATLLAGAEAARTRPIESAEAIARALKAAPADPEVRLAAYRFHFYSHDHAAALEQARVLLGFAARRLNVSADWRDVRAWDAAFTAHDFAPGLYLQALVAIGYCAARLGQIEEAGDVLAKAAELDPTDRFGGAWLLARLAAVEED
;
A
#
# COMPACT_ATOMS: atom_id res chain seq x y z
N MET A 1 14.78 -10.56 5.99
CA MET A 1 13.79 -9.91 6.89
C MET A 1 13.04 -11.03 7.58
N PRO A 2 12.88 -11.04 8.91
CA PRO A 2 11.98 -12.02 9.50
C PRO A 2 10.57 -11.82 8.91
N PRO A 3 9.76 -12.87 8.80
CA PRO A 3 8.38 -12.72 8.34
C PRO A 3 7.69 -11.68 9.23
N ILE A 4 6.97 -10.77 8.61
CA ILE A 4 6.15 -9.80 9.33
C ILE A 4 5.13 -10.63 10.12
N ASP A 5 5.31 -10.70 11.43
CA ASP A 5 4.46 -11.47 12.32
C ASP A 5 3.03 -10.88 12.32
N PRO A 6 2.01 -11.64 11.88
CA PRO A 6 0.62 -11.20 11.90
C PRO A 6 0.14 -10.74 13.28
N ALA A 7 0.68 -11.29 14.37
CA ALA A 7 0.33 -10.87 15.72
C ALA A 7 0.87 -9.47 16.06
N THR A 8 2.06 -9.13 15.57
CA THR A 8 2.62 -7.78 15.69
C THR A 8 1.83 -6.76 14.85
N LEU A 9 1.26 -7.18 13.71
CA LEU A 9 0.36 -6.37 12.88
C LEU A 9 -0.98 -6.09 13.58
N LEU A 10 -1.55 -7.11 14.21
CA LEU A 10 -2.81 -7.01 14.94
C LEU A 10 -2.66 -6.14 16.20
N ALA A 11 -1.53 -6.26 16.93
CA ALA A 11 -1.27 -5.44 18.11
C ALA A 11 -1.21 -3.93 17.80
N GLY A 12 -0.62 -3.54 16.67
CA GLY A 12 -0.62 -2.14 16.21
C GLY A 12 -2.00 -1.64 15.79
N ALA A 13 -2.80 -2.50 15.14
CA ALA A 13 -4.17 -2.19 14.74
C ALA A 13 -5.13 -2.09 15.94
N GLU A 14 -4.93 -2.90 16.97
CA GLU A 14 -5.73 -2.91 18.20
C GLU A 14 -5.44 -1.68 19.07
N ALA A 15 -4.16 -1.31 19.23
CA ALA A 15 -3.77 -0.08 19.92
C ALA A 15 -4.35 1.19 19.26
N ALA A 16 -4.37 1.24 17.92
CA ALA A 16 -4.99 2.33 17.16
C ALA A 16 -6.50 2.46 17.42
N ARG A 17 -7.19 1.34 17.65
CA ARG A 17 -8.63 1.33 17.96
C ARG A 17 -8.94 1.72 19.41
N THR A 18 -8.11 1.30 20.36
CA THR A 18 -8.37 1.55 21.80
C THR A 18 -7.94 2.95 22.23
N ARG A 19 -6.89 3.54 21.63
CA ARG A 19 -6.37 4.88 21.96
C ARG A 19 -5.97 5.66 20.70
N PRO A 20 -6.96 6.13 19.92
CA PRO A 20 -6.71 6.73 18.60
C PRO A 20 -5.92 8.05 18.66
N ILE A 21 -6.13 8.88 19.68
CA ILE A 21 -5.42 10.18 19.82
C ILE A 21 -3.93 9.98 20.17
N GLU A 22 -3.64 9.15 21.18
CA GLU A 22 -2.25 8.84 21.58
C GLU A 22 -1.49 8.15 20.43
N SER A 23 -2.19 7.31 19.67
CA SER A 23 -1.65 6.65 18.48
C SER A 23 -1.33 7.67 17.37
N ALA A 24 -2.23 8.63 17.10
CA ALA A 24 -2.00 9.67 16.10
C ALA A 24 -0.79 10.55 16.44
N GLU A 25 -0.64 10.98 17.70
CA GLU A 25 0.51 11.78 18.15
C GLU A 25 1.83 11.00 18.07
N ALA A 26 1.80 9.71 18.39
CA ALA A 26 2.98 8.84 18.24
C ALA A 26 3.39 8.70 16.77
N ILE A 27 2.42 8.47 15.87
CA ILE A 27 2.66 8.39 14.41
C ILE A 27 3.21 9.72 13.88
N ALA A 28 2.62 10.86 14.27
CA ALA A 28 3.10 12.18 13.84
C ALA A 28 4.53 12.47 14.30
N ARG A 29 4.87 12.14 15.57
CA ARG A 29 6.24 12.27 16.09
C ARG A 29 7.22 11.37 15.34
N ALA A 30 6.85 10.12 15.07
CA ALA A 30 7.69 9.19 14.33
C ALA A 30 7.94 9.67 12.89
N LEU A 31 6.91 10.12 12.19
CA LEU A 31 7.02 10.69 10.84
C LEU A 31 7.90 11.95 10.82
N LYS A 32 7.83 12.79 11.85
CA LYS A 32 8.71 13.97 11.98
C LYS A 32 10.17 13.58 12.21
N ALA A 33 10.42 12.55 13.02
CA ALA A 33 11.77 12.10 13.35
C ALA A 33 12.45 11.33 12.21
N ALA A 34 11.67 10.53 11.47
CA ALA A 34 12.18 9.64 10.42
C ALA A 34 11.25 9.61 9.20
N PRO A 35 11.14 10.73 8.44
CA PRO A 35 10.15 10.88 7.38
C PRO A 35 10.36 9.97 6.16
N ALA A 36 11.56 9.41 6.00
CA ALA A 36 11.92 8.51 4.89
C ALA A 36 12.03 7.04 5.32
N ASP A 37 11.80 6.72 6.59
CA ASP A 37 11.90 5.34 7.09
C ASP A 37 10.67 4.52 6.64
N PRO A 38 10.87 3.40 5.92
CA PRO A 38 9.78 2.58 5.41
C PRO A 38 8.94 1.92 6.51
N GLU A 39 9.52 1.58 7.66
CA GLU A 39 8.76 0.98 8.78
C GLU A 39 7.84 2.02 9.43
N VAL A 40 8.33 3.26 9.58
CA VAL A 40 7.52 4.38 10.07
C VAL A 40 6.38 4.70 9.11
N ARG A 41 6.67 4.74 7.80
CA ARG A 41 5.64 4.94 6.76
C ARG A 41 4.61 3.82 6.73
N LEU A 42 5.04 2.57 6.93
CA LEU A 42 4.15 1.41 6.98
C LEU A 42 3.25 1.42 8.22
N ALA A 43 3.78 1.83 9.37
CA ALA A 43 2.99 2.03 10.58
C ALA A 43 1.95 3.15 10.40
N ALA A 44 2.35 4.28 9.82
CA ALA A 44 1.45 5.39 9.51
C ALA A 44 0.35 4.99 8.53
N TYR A 45 0.71 4.28 7.45
CA TYR A 45 -0.26 3.73 6.48
C TYR A 45 -1.34 2.89 7.19
N ARG A 46 -0.91 1.93 8.04
CA ARG A 46 -1.84 1.04 8.76
C ARG A 46 -2.76 1.81 9.69
N PHE A 47 -2.21 2.76 10.45
CA PHE A 47 -2.99 3.61 11.34
C PHE A 47 -4.11 4.32 10.57
N HIS A 48 -3.76 5.07 9.51
CA HIS A 48 -4.75 5.80 8.72
C HIS A 48 -5.75 4.87 8.02
N PHE A 49 -5.29 3.74 7.50
CA PHE A 49 -6.15 2.75 6.84
C PHE A 49 -7.21 2.20 7.80
N TYR A 50 -6.82 1.79 9.02
CA TYR A 50 -7.76 1.26 10.02
C TYR A 50 -8.62 2.33 10.68
N SER A 51 -8.19 3.59 10.64
CA SER A 51 -8.99 4.75 11.07
C SER A 51 -9.92 5.28 9.96
N HIS A 52 -9.97 4.64 8.78
CA HIS A 52 -10.74 5.07 7.61
C HIS A 52 -10.34 6.44 7.03
N ASP A 53 -9.16 6.94 7.38
CA ASP A 53 -8.56 8.11 6.76
C ASP A 53 -7.82 7.69 5.48
N HIS A 54 -8.59 7.45 4.43
CA HIS A 54 -8.07 6.95 3.16
C HIS A 54 -7.17 7.97 2.44
N ALA A 55 -7.36 9.26 2.69
CA ALA A 55 -6.51 10.31 2.11
C ALA A 55 -5.10 10.26 2.69
N ALA A 56 -4.97 10.20 4.02
CA ALA A 56 -3.67 10.09 4.65
C ALA A 56 -3.01 8.72 4.38
N ALA A 57 -3.79 7.64 4.33
CA ALA A 57 -3.30 6.32 3.95
C ALA A 57 -2.73 6.31 2.52
N LEU A 58 -3.45 6.93 1.57
CA LEU A 58 -3.00 7.06 0.18
C LEU A 58 -1.66 7.77 0.07
N GLU A 59 -1.44 8.85 0.82
CA GLU A 59 -0.14 9.54 0.86
C GLU A 59 0.99 8.59 1.28
N GLN A 60 0.78 7.83 2.36
CA GLN A 60 1.81 6.90 2.85
C GLN A 60 2.09 5.79 1.84
N ALA A 61 1.05 5.26 1.19
CA ALA A 61 1.19 4.21 0.18
C ALA A 61 2.02 4.67 -1.03
N ARG A 62 1.86 5.92 -1.49
CA ARG A 62 2.69 6.49 -2.57
C ARG A 62 4.16 6.63 -2.18
N VAL A 63 4.45 7.01 -0.93
CA VAL A 63 5.84 7.08 -0.43
C VAL A 63 6.46 5.69 -0.36
N LEU A 64 5.71 4.69 0.12
CA LEU A 64 6.14 3.29 0.18
C LEU A 64 6.39 2.73 -1.23
N LEU A 65 5.52 3.03 -2.20
CA LEU A 65 5.73 2.66 -3.60
C LEU A 65 7.05 3.23 -4.14
N GLY A 66 7.31 4.52 -3.93
CA GLY A 66 8.56 5.16 -4.35
C GLY A 66 9.80 4.58 -3.65
N PHE A 67 9.68 4.19 -2.38
CA PHE A 67 10.74 3.47 -1.68
C PHE A 67 11.01 2.09 -2.30
N ALA A 68 9.96 1.31 -2.57
CA ALA A 68 10.08 0.00 -3.18
C ALA A 68 10.64 0.09 -4.62
N ALA A 69 10.20 1.08 -5.40
CA ALA A 69 10.70 1.35 -6.75
C ALA A 69 12.22 1.57 -6.75
N ARG A 70 12.73 2.42 -5.84
CA ARG A 70 14.17 2.66 -5.68
C ARG A 70 14.93 1.40 -5.27
N ARG A 71 14.36 0.58 -4.39
CA ARG A 71 14.97 -0.70 -3.96
C ARG A 71 15.04 -1.73 -5.09
N LEU A 72 14.07 -1.72 -5.99
CA LEU A 72 14.01 -2.59 -7.16
C LEU A 72 14.79 -2.05 -8.36
N ASN A 73 15.25 -0.79 -8.30
CA ASN A 73 15.87 -0.09 -9.42
C ASN A 73 14.96 -0.03 -10.66
N VAL A 74 13.67 0.24 -10.45
CA VAL A 74 12.67 0.42 -11.52
C VAL A 74 12.23 1.88 -11.62
N SER A 75 11.41 2.22 -12.62
CA SER A 75 10.89 3.58 -12.81
C SER A 75 10.20 4.12 -11.55
N ALA A 76 10.34 5.42 -11.31
CA ALA A 76 9.61 6.12 -10.25
C ALA A 76 8.13 6.31 -10.60
N ASP A 77 7.78 6.37 -11.90
CA ASP A 77 6.40 6.28 -12.35
C ASP A 77 6.05 4.81 -12.58
N TRP A 78 5.11 4.30 -11.80
CA TRP A 78 4.68 2.91 -11.87
C TRP A 78 4.03 2.55 -13.21
N ARG A 79 3.56 3.55 -13.98
CA ARG A 79 2.99 3.35 -15.32
C ARG A 79 4.04 2.83 -16.31
N ASP A 80 5.29 3.20 -16.09
CA ASP A 80 6.42 2.79 -16.94
C ASP A 80 7.03 1.45 -16.54
N VAL A 81 6.68 0.92 -15.36
CA VAL A 81 7.18 -0.36 -14.87
C VAL A 81 6.56 -1.52 -15.65
N ARG A 82 7.39 -2.48 -16.03
CA ARG A 82 7.06 -3.71 -16.77
C ARG A 82 7.37 -4.93 -15.91
N ALA A 83 6.68 -6.04 -16.21
CA ALA A 83 6.84 -7.29 -15.45
C ALA A 83 8.27 -7.85 -15.45
N TRP A 84 9.10 -7.53 -16.45
CA TRP A 84 10.50 -7.97 -16.52
C TRP A 84 11.50 -7.02 -15.82
N ASP A 85 11.07 -5.86 -15.33
CA ASP A 85 11.97 -4.90 -14.69
C ASP A 85 12.41 -5.37 -13.29
N ALA A 86 11.65 -6.26 -12.66
CA ALA A 86 12.00 -6.91 -11.40
C ALA A 86 11.29 -8.25 -11.22
N ALA A 87 11.75 -9.07 -10.28
CA ALA A 87 11.10 -10.33 -9.91
C ALA A 87 9.87 -10.08 -9.00
N PHE A 88 8.80 -9.47 -9.53
CA PHE A 88 7.60 -9.09 -8.77
C PHE A 88 6.93 -10.26 -8.02
N THR A 89 7.00 -11.47 -8.59
CA THR A 89 6.46 -12.69 -8.00
C THR A 89 7.38 -13.34 -6.95
N ALA A 90 8.59 -12.82 -6.75
CA ALA A 90 9.47 -13.28 -5.67
C ALA A 90 8.85 -13.01 -4.29
N HIS A 91 9.30 -13.76 -3.29
CA HIS A 91 8.86 -13.63 -1.90
C HIS A 91 9.77 -12.67 -1.09
N ASP A 92 10.49 -11.81 -1.80
CA ASP A 92 11.35 -10.80 -1.22
C ASP A 92 10.57 -9.56 -0.78
N PHE A 93 11.17 -8.79 0.13
CA PHE A 93 10.53 -7.63 0.73
C PHE A 93 10.14 -6.56 -0.30
N ALA A 94 11.08 -6.14 -1.17
CA ALA A 94 10.84 -5.02 -2.08
C ALA A 94 9.78 -5.32 -3.17
N PRO A 95 9.80 -6.48 -3.86
CA PRO A 95 8.71 -6.89 -4.75
C PRO A 95 7.35 -6.93 -4.05
N GLY A 96 7.30 -7.56 -2.88
CA GLY A 96 6.08 -7.66 -2.09
C GLY A 96 5.55 -6.30 -1.64
N LEU A 97 6.42 -5.41 -1.19
CA LEU A 97 6.04 -4.05 -0.77
C LEU A 97 5.54 -3.22 -1.95
N TYR A 98 6.17 -3.35 -3.13
CA TYR A 98 5.77 -2.64 -4.33
C TYR A 98 4.33 -3.00 -4.74
N LEU A 99 4.02 -4.30 -4.81
CA LEU A 99 2.68 -4.79 -5.17
C LEU A 99 1.63 -4.43 -4.13
N GLN A 100 1.95 -4.59 -2.84
CA GLN A 100 1.05 -4.15 -1.75
C GLN A 100 0.76 -2.65 -1.79
N ALA A 101 1.76 -1.83 -2.13
CA ALA A 101 1.58 -0.38 -2.26
C ALA A 101 0.68 -0.01 -3.44
N LEU A 102 0.81 -0.66 -4.60
CA LEU A 102 -0.12 -0.46 -5.73
C LEU A 102 -1.56 -0.82 -5.35
N VAL A 103 -1.76 -1.98 -4.71
CA VAL A 103 -3.08 -2.42 -4.24
C VAL A 103 -3.66 -1.45 -3.21
N ALA A 104 -2.85 -0.98 -2.27
CA ALA A 104 -3.23 0.01 -1.27
C ALA A 104 -3.65 1.35 -1.90
N ILE A 105 -2.90 1.84 -2.89
CA ILE A 105 -3.23 3.04 -3.65
C ILE A 105 -4.58 2.85 -4.34
N GLY A 106 -4.77 1.73 -5.04
CA GLY A 106 -6.02 1.44 -5.75
C GLY A 106 -7.23 1.40 -4.83
N TYR A 107 -7.11 0.70 -3.69
CA TYR A 107 -8.17 0.66 -2.69
C TYR A 107 -8.49 2.06 -2.14
N CYS A 108 -7.47 2.82 -1.70
CA CYS A 108 -7.70 4.14 -1.10
C CYS A 108 -8.26 5.13 -2.13
N ALA A 109 -7.76 5.11 -3.38
CA ALA A 109 -8.28 5.91 -4.48
C ALA A 109 -9.77 5.61 -4.74
N ALA A 110 -10.15 4.32 -4.82
CA ALA A 110 -11.55 3.92 -4.99
C ALA A 110 -12.44 4.44 -3.84
N ARG A 111 -11.96 4.35 -2.59
CA ARG A 111 -12.68 4.86 -1.41
C ARG A 111 -12.81 6.38 -1.38
N LEU A 112 -11.96 7.10 -2.11
CA LEU A 112 -12.01 8.55 -2.28
C LEU A 112 -12.79 8.97 -3.54
N GLY A 113 -13.37 8.02 -4.29
CA GLY A 113 -14.09 8.28 -5.54
C GLY A 113 -13.18 8.53 -6.75
N GLN A 114 -11.88 8.26 -6.63
CA GLN A 114 -10.89 8.39 -7.70
C GLN A 114 -10.86 7.10 -8.53
N ILE A 115 -11.97 6.80 -9.21
CA ILE A 115 -12.21 5.49 -9.84
C ILE A 115 -11.23 5.19 -10.98
N GLU A 116 -10.92 6.18 -11.83
CA GLU A 116 -9.97 6.01 -12.93
C GLU A 116 -8.57 5.62 -12.43
N GLU A 117 -8.02 6.38 -11.46
CA GLU A 117 -6.72 6.07 -10.87
C GLU A 117 -6.72 4.71 -10.16
N ALA A 118 -7.82 4.38 -9.48
CA ALA A 118 -7.98 3.08 -8.84
C ALA A 118 -7.94 1.93 -9.87
N GLY A 119 -8.63 2.08 -10.99
CA GLY A 119 -8.61 1.12 -12.09
C GLY A 119 -7.20 0.93 -12.66
N ASP A 120 -6.54 2.02 -13.03
CA ASP A 120 -5.22 1.95 -13.67
C ASP A 120 -4.17 1.28 -12.77
N VAL A 121 -4.13 1.64 -11.49
CA VAL A 121 -3.12 1.12 -10.56
C VAL A 121 -3.38 -0.34 -10.19
N LEU A 122 -4.65 -0.76 -10.08
CA LEU A 122 -5.00 -2.16 -9.82
C LEU A 122 -4.75 -3.02 -11.06
N ALA A 123 -5.00 -2.50 -12.26
CA ALA A 123 -4.62 -3.16 -13.51
C ALA A 123 -3.11 -3.36 -13.60
N LYS A 124 -2.30 -2.35 -13.22
CA LYS A 124 -0.84 -2.52 -13.12
C LYS A 124 -0.46 -3.58 -12.10
N ALA A 125 -1.09 -3.61 -10.92
CA ALA A 125 -0.80 -4.64 -9.93
C ALA A 125 -1.07 -6.05 -10.46
N ALA A 126 -2.17 -6.24 -11.19
CA ALA A 126 -2.53 -7.51 -11.82
C ALA A 126 -1.57 -7.90 -12.97
N GLU A 127 -1.08 -6.92 -13.75
CA GLU A 127 -0.07 -7.14 -14.79
C GLU A 127 1.25 -7.65 -14.17
N LEU A 128 1.71 -7.02 -13.09
CA LEU A 128 3.00 -7.33 -12.45
C LEU A 128 2.95 -8.61 -11.59
N ASP A 129 1.78 -8.95 -11.04
CA ASP A 129 1.57 -10.18 -10.27
C ASP A 129 0.35 -10.97 -10.78
N PRO A 130 0.55 -11.82 -11.81
CA PRO A 130 -0.50 -12.70 -12.32
C PRO A 130 -0.99 -13.76 -11.32
N THR A 131 -0.28 -13.96 -10.20
CA THR A 131 -0.71 -14.89 -9.15
C THR A 131 -1.78 -14.30 -8.23
N ASP A 132 -2.03 -13.00 -8.35
CA ASP A 132 -2.96 -12.22 -7.53
C ASP A 132 -2.73 -12.36 -6.02
N ARG A 133 -1.46 -12.52 -5.60
CA ARG A 133 -1.09 -12.80 -4.20
C ARG A 133 -1.61 -11.73 -3.24
N PHE A 134 -1.74 -10.49 -3.71
CA PHE A 134 -2.22 -9.36 -2.92
C PHE A 134 -3.61 -8.85 -3.33
N GLY A 135 -4.31 -9.52 -4.25
CA GLY A 135 -5.69 -9.22 -4.60
C GLY A 135 -5.90 -7.98 -5.50
N GLY A 136 -4.90 -7.62 -6.30
CA GLY A 136 -5.01 -6.51 -7.26
C GLY A 136 -6.03 -6.80 -8.37
N ALA A 137 -5.99 -7.99 -8.96
CA ALA A 137 -6.94 -8.40 -9.99
C ALA A 137 -8.36 -8.58 -9.40
N TRP A 138 -8.46 -9.16 -8.21
CA TRP A 138 -9.72 -9.29 -7.49
C TRP A 138 -10.38 -7.93 -7.18
N LEU A 139 -9.62 -6.95 -6.70
CA LEU A 139 -10.15 -5.60 -6.44
C LEU A 139 -10.56 -4.88 -7.73
N LEU A 140 -9.77 -5.02 -8.80
CA LEU A 140 -10.10 -4.44 -10.10
C LEU A 140 -11.46 -4.95 -10.60
N ALA A 141 -11.69 -6.27 -10.52
CA ALA A 141 -12.95 -6.87 -10.94
C ALA A 141 -14.15 -6.35 -10.13
N ARG A 142 -13.96 -6.09 -8.83
CA ARG A 142 -15.00 -5.50 -7.97
C ARG A 142 -15.28 -4.04 -8.29
N LEU A 143 -14.27 -3.29 -8.70
CA LEU A 143 -14.42 -1.89 -9.09
C LEU A 143 -15.33 -1.79 -10.33
N ALA A 144 -15.07 -2.61 -11.35
CA ALA A 144 -15.88 -2.66 -12.57
C ALA A 144 -17.34 -3.06 -12.29
N ALA A 145 -17.57 -4.03 -11.39
CA ALA A 145 -18.92 -4.47 -11.05
C ALA A 145 -19.78 -3.39 -10.37
N VAL A 146 -19.17 -2.37 -9.74
CA VAL A 146 -19.90 -1.25 -9.11
C VAL A 146 -20.31 -0.18 -10.13
N GLU A 147 -19.64 -0.11 -11.29
CA GLU A 147 -20.02 0.83 -12.36
C GLU A 147 -21.21 0.34 -13.21
N GLU A 148 -21.50 -0.97 -13.17
CA GLU A 148 -22.59 -1.58 -13.95
C GLU A 148 -23.97 -1.54 -13.22
N ASP A 149 -23.99 -1.16 -11.94
CA ASP A 149 -25.20 -1.02 -11.09
C ASP A 149 -25.67 0.45 -10.96
#